data_AF-A0A9Q1HWH7-F1
#
_entry.id   AF-A0A9Q1HWH7-F1
#
_cell.length_a   1.000
_cell.length_b   1.000
_cell.length_c   1.000
_cell.angle_alpha   90.00
_cell.angle_beta   90.00
_cell.angle_gamma   90.00
#
_symmetry.space_group_name_H-M   'P 1'
#
loop_
_entity.id
_entity.type
_entity.pdbx_description
1 polymer ?
#
loop_
_entity_poly.entity_id
_entity_poly.type
_entity_poly.pdbx_seq_one_letter_code
_entity_poly.pdbx_strand_id
1 'polypeptide(L)'
;MEKNRQLEVKFNLPNQVSSTLQAVPKIQERAQWASKLDFLLAVAGQIIGLGNVWRFPYLCYKNGGGVFLVPYVLFLFTCGIPLFLLETSLGQYTSQGSITCWRKICPIFGGLGYGSQVVVVYSSIYYIIILAWAFFYLFSSLSSELPWASCGNTWNTESCVEYSQKNLSGNWTFSGNATSPLKEFWERQVLNITGNVHELGTVRWQLALCLLLSWIICFFCVWKGVKSTGKVVYFTATFPT
;
A
#
# COMPACT_ATOMS: atom_id res chain seq x y z
N MET A 1 4.24 -15.14 58.46
CA MET A 1 3.09 -14.94 57.57
C MET A 1 3.66 -14.91 56.15
N GLU A 2 3.43 -15.79 55.20
CA GLU A 2 2.67 -17.02 55.07
C GLU A 2 3.21 -17.64 53.76
N LYS A 3 3.99 -18.73 53.86
CA LYS A 3 4.58 -19.41 52.68
C LYS A 3 3.81 -20.71 52.50
N ASN A 4 2.77 -20.67 51.66
CA ASN A 4 1.91 -21.82 51.41
C ASN A 4 2.69 -22.95 50.75
N ARG A 5 2.60 -24.08 51.46
CA ARG A 5 3.29 -25.34 51.33
C ARG A 5 2.74 -26.09 50.12
N GLN A 6 3.60 -26.35 49.12
CA GLN A 6 3.33 -27.30 48.05
C GLN A 6 3.13 -28.69 48.67
N LEU A 7 1.88 -29.16 48.71
CA LEU A 7 1.54 -30.53 49.06
C LEU A 7 1.71 -31.38 47.79
N GLU A 8 2.86 -32.05 47.68
CA GLU A 8 3.02 -33.15 46.71
C GLU A 8 2.13 -34.31 47.13
N VAL A 9 0.91 -34.36 46.60
CA VAL A 9 0.09 -35.57 46.60
C VAL A 9 0.65 -36.50 45.53
N LYS A 10 1.49 -37.46 45.93
CA LYS A 10 1.93 -38.56 45.07
C LYS A 10 0.76 -39.50 44.80
N PHE A 11 0.05 -39.27 43.70
CA PHE A 11 -0.95 -40.19 43.18
C PHE A 11 -0.23 -41.24 42.32
N ASN A 12 -0.05 -42.45 42.85
CA ASN A 12 0.45 -43.59 42.07
C ASN A 12 -0.64 -44.03 41.09
N LEU A 13 -0.58 -43.54 39.85
CA LEU A 13 -1.39 -44.07 38.74
C LEU A 13 -0.71 -45.32 38.15
N PRO A 14 -1.48 -46.40 37.85
CA PRO A 14 -0.95 -47.55 37.14
C PRO A 14 -0.47 -47.14 35.73
N ASN A 15 0.58 -47.83 35.24
CA ASN A 15 1.32 -47.64 33.98
C ASN A 15 0.49 -47.68 32.66
N GLN A 16 -0.83 -47.52 32.71
CA GLN A 16 -1.75 -47.60 31.57
C GLN A 16 -2.37 -46.25 31.17
N VAL A 17 -2.17 -45.17 31.94
CA VAL A 17 -2.75 -43.84 31.64
C VAL A 17 -1.76 -42.89 30.94
N SER A 18 -0.54 -43.34 30.64
CA SER A 18 0.48 -42.52 29.97
C SER A 18 0.22 -42.30 28.46
N SER A 19 -0.68 -43.08 27.84
CA SER A 19 -0.95 -43.02 26.40
C SER A 19 -2.12 -42.09 26.00
N THR A 20 -2.79 -41.45 26.95
CA THR A 20 -3.97 -40.59 26.69
C THR A 20 -3.83 -39.14 27.20
N LEU A 21 -2.61 -38.69 27.51
CA LEU A 21 -2.34 -37.25 27.52
C LEU A 21 -2.30 -36.78 26.08
N GLN A 22 -3.48 -36.46 25.54
CA GLN A 22 -3.62 -35.67 24.32
C GLN A 22 -2.63 -34.51 24.42
N ALA A 23 -1.68 -34.46 23.49
CA ALA A 23 -0.76 -33.35 23.37
C ALA A 23 -1.59 -32.07 23.36
N VAL A 24 -1.48 -31.26 24.42
CA VAL A 24 -2.06 -29.91 24.44
C VAL A 24 -1.56 -29.26 23.15
N PRO A 25 -2.45 -28.84 22.23
CA PRO A 25 -2.01 -28.23 20.99
C PRO A 25 -1.12 -27.07 21.39
N LYS A 26 0.16 -27.09 20.97
CA LYS A 26 1.07 -25.97 21.18
C LYS A 26 0.36 -24.75 20.60
N ILE A 27 -0.14 -23.88 21.48
CA ILE A 27 -0.79 -22.65 21.08
C ILE A 27 0.29 -21.89 20.31
N GLN A 28 0.10 -21.72 19.01
CA GLN A 28 1.07 -21.01 18.18
C GLN A 28 1.14 -19.58 18.70
N GLU A 29 2.21 -19.26 19.41
CA GLU A 29 2.44 -17.92 19.92
C GLU A 29 2.54 -16.95 18.74
N ARG A 30 1.91 -15.78 18.90
CA ARG A 30 1.87 -14.75 17.87
C ARG A 30 3.30 -14.36 17.50
N ALA A 31 3.60 -14.35 16.21
CA ALA A 31 4.90 -13.91 15.72
C ALA A 31 5.18 -12.47 16.17
N GLN A 32 6.30 -12.27 16.85
CA GLN A 32 6.79 -10.97 17.29
C GLN A 32 7.76 -10.39 16.26
N TRP A 33 7.91 -9.06 16.28
CA TRP A 33 8.93 -8.37 15.51
C TRP A 33 10.32 -8.70 16.03
N ALA A 34 11.30 -8.84 15.13
CA ALA A 34 12.67 -9.16 15.51
C ALA A 34 13.36 -7.97 16.21
N SER A 35 13.04 -6.73 15.80
CA SER A 35 13.55 -5.52 16.43
C SER A 35 12.48 -4.42 16.57
N LYS A 36 12.70 -3.48 17.49
CA LYS A 36 11.84 -2.27 17.63
C LYS A 36 11.96 -1.35 16.42
N LEU A 37 13.13 -1.32 15.78
CA LEU A 37 13.36 -0.54 14.56
C LEU A 37 12.57 -1.12 13.38
N ASP A 38 12.47 -2.44 13.26
CA ASP A 38 11.68 -3.10 12.21
C ASP A 38 10.20 -2.69 12.33
N PHE A 39 9.69 -2.63 13.57
CA PHE A 39 8.35 -2.14 13.84
C PHE A 39 8.19 -0.65 13.47
N LEU A 40 9.13 0.20 13.89
CA LEU A 40 9.07 1.64 13.62
C LEU A 40 9.15 1.93 12.11
N LEU A 41 10.03 1.22 11.39
CA LEU A 41 10.16 1.33 9.93
C LEU A 41 8.92 0.82 9.20
N ALA A 42 8.28 -0.25 9.69
CA ALA A 42 7.02 -0.73 9.13
C ALA A 42 5.89 0.29 9.30
N VAL A 43 5.81 0.93 10.46
CA VAL A 43 4.87 2.02 10.72
C VAL A 43 5.17 3.24 9.86
N ALA A 44 6.44 3.65 9.75
CA ALA A 44 6.85 4.77 8.91
C ALA A 44 6.53 4.51 7.43
N GLY A 45 6.82 3.31 6.92
CA GLY A 45 6.48 2.91 5.55
C GLY A 45 4.97 2.88 5.29
N GLN A 46 4.15 2.55 6.28
CA GLN A 46 2.68 2.62 6.16
C GLN A 46 2.16 4.07 6.09
N ILE A 47 2.85 5.02 6.75
CA ILE A 47 2.46 6.45 6.78
C ILE A 47 2.96 7.17 5.51
N ILE A 48 4.15 6.82 5.02
CA ILE A 48 4.76 7.40 3.83
C ILE A 48 4.22 6.65 2.59
N GLY A 49 3.07 7.08 2.09
CA GLY A 49 2.46 6.52 0.88
C GLY A 49 2.50 7.46 -0.33
N LEU A 50 2.17 6.91 -1.50
CA LEU A 50 2.04 7.65 -2.77
C LEU A 50 1.14 8.90 -2.67
N GLY A 51 0.13 8.85 -1.78
CA GLY A 51 -0.71 10.00 -1.46
C GLY A 51 0.07 11.25 -1.03
N ASN A 52 1.15 11.08 -0.26
CA ASN A 52 1.98 12.20 0.20
C ASN A 52 2.80 12.81 -0.95
N VAL A 53 3.14 12.02 -1.98
CA VAL A 53 3.93 12.47 -3.13
C VAL A 53 3.11 13.35 -4.07
N TRP A 54 1.86 12.97 -4.37
CA TRP A 54 1.09 13.64 -5.42
C TRP A 54 -0.14 14.42 -4.94
N ARG A 55 -0.82 13.95 -3.88
CA ARG A 55 -2.15 14.42 -3.49
C ARG A 55 -2.01 15.55 -2.50
N PHE A 56 -1.04 15.45 -1.59
CA PHE A 56 -0.71 16.53 -0.69
C PHE A 56 -0.27 17.81 -1.43
N PRO A 57 0.70 17.78 -2.37
CA PRO A 57 1.05 18.97 -3.14
C PRO A 57 -0.11 19.49 -3.99
N TYR A 58 -0.88 18.60 -4.62
CA TYR A 58 -2.04 18.98 -5.42
C TYR A 58 -3.11 19.71 -4.61
N LEU A 59 -3.47 19.17 -3.43
CA LEU A 59 -4.45 19.80 -2.53
C LEU A 59 -3.93 21.11 -1.93
N CYS A 60 -2.66 21.14 -1.54
CA CYS A 60 -1.99 22.35 -1.04
C CYS A 60 -2.08 23.46 -2.09
N TYR A 61 -1.70 23.18 -3.33
CA TYR A 61 -1.76 24.15 -4.43
C TYR A 61 -3.20 24.65 -4.70
N LYS A 62 -4.17 23.72 -4.78
CA LYS A 62 -5.57 24.08 -5.08
C LYS A 62 -6.25 24.89 -3.96
N ASN A 63 -5.86 24.68 -2.70
CA ASN A 63 -6.51 25.28 -1.53
C ASN A 63 -5.76 26.51 -0.98
N GLY A 64 -5.15 27.31 -1.86
CA GLY A 64 -4.46 28.54 -1.46
C GLY A 64 -2.99 28.36 -1.08
N GLY A 65 -2.34 27.32 -1.60
CA GLY A 65 -0.91 27.06 -1.40
C GLY A 65 -0.56 26.88 0.08
N GLY A 66 0.43 27.66 0.54
CA GLY A 66 0.92 27.58 1.92
C GLY A 66 -0.12 27.82 3.01
N VAL A 67 -1.24 28.52 2.71
CA VAL A 67 -2.32 28.75 3.70
C VAL A 67 -2.99 27.45 4.11
N PHE A 68 -3.05 26.44 3.22
CA PHE A 68 -3.57 25.11 3.51
C PHE A 68 -2.82 24.40 4.66
N LEU A 69 -1.56 24.78 4.92
CA LEU A 69 -0.75 24.17 5.97
C LEU A 69 -1.27 24.49 7.37
N VAL A 70 -1.90 25.65 7.58
CA VAL A 70 -2.41 26.06 8.90
C VAL A 70 -3.50 25.11 9.42
N PRO A 71 -4.63 24.88 8.72
CA PRO A 71 -5.63 23.91 9.15
C PRO A 71 -5.08 22.47 9.11
N TYR A 72 -4.18 22.15 8.16
CA TYR A 72 -3.56 20.83 8.10
C TYR A 72 -2.79 20.48 9.37
N VAL A 73 -1.93 21.38 9.85
CA VAL A 73 -1.16 21.17 11.09
C VAL A 73 -2.07 21.13 12.31
N LEU A 74 -3.11 21.97 12.36
CA LEU A 74 -4.10 21.95 13.45
C LEU A 74 -4.79 20.58 13.54
N PHE A 75 -5.39 20.10 12.44
CA PHE A 75 -6.06 18.80 12.41
C PHE A 75 -5.09 17.63 12.63
N LEU A 76 -3.82 17.76 12.23
CA LEU A 76 -2.78 16.76 12.51
C LEU A 76 -2.55 16.62 14.02
N PHE A 77 -2.43 17.72 14.76
CA PHE A 77 -2.24 17.67 16.22
C PHE A 77 -3.51 17.32 16.98
N THR A 78 -4.68 17.83 16.57
CA THR A 78 -5.95 17.62 17.30
C THR A 78 -6.61 16.28 17.00
N CYS A 79 -6.44 15.74 15.79
CA CYS A 79 -7.12 14.52 15.35
C CYS A 79 -6.14 13.45 14.87
N GLY A 80 -5.16 13.80 14.04
CA GLY A 80 -4.23 12.84 13.44
C GLY A 80 -3.41 12.06 14.46
N ILE A 81 -2.62 12.76 15.28
CA ILE A 81 -1.75 12.14 16.30
C ILE A 81 -2.57 11.37 17.35
N PRO A 82 -3.66 11.92 17.93
CA PRO A 82 -4.47 11.19 18.89
C PRO A 82 -5.09 9.90 18.32
N LEU A 83 -5.61 9.92 17.09
CA LEU A 83 -6.17 8.72 16.46
C LEU A 83 -5.11 7.67 16.17
N PHE A 84 -3.94 8.08 15.70
CA PHE A 84 -2.81 7.18 15.45
C PHE A 84 -2.32 6.50 16.74
N LEU A 85 -2.18 7.27 17.83
CA LEU A 85 -1.80 6.73 19.14
C LEU A 85 -2.88 5.82 19.73
N LEU A 86 -4.15 6.19 19.58
CA LEU A 86 -5.28 5.37 20.01
C LEU A 86 -5.27 4.00 19.31
N GLU A 87 -5.14 3.98 17.98
CA GLU A 87 -5.14 2.74 17.21
C GLU A 87 -3.93 1.86 17.54
N THR A 88 -2.75 2.46 17.63
CA THR A 88 -1.51 1.73 17.96
C THR A 88 -1.54 1.15 19.38
N SER A 89 -1.96 1.93 20.37
CA SER A 89 -2.07 1.48 21.76
C SER A 89 -3.13 0.38 21.91
N LEU A 90 -4.28 0.51 21.24
CA LEU A 90 -5.33 -0.50 21.23
C LEU A 90 -4.87 -1.83 20.60
N GLY A 91 -4.13 -1.75 19.50
CA GLY A 91 -3.54 -2.92 18.83
C GLY A 91 -2.48 -3.62 19.70
N GLN A 92 -1.68 -2.87 20.45
CA GLN A 92 -0.70 -3.43 21.39
C GLN A 92 -1.38 -4.07 22.60
N TYR A 93 -2.36 -3.39 23.20
CA TYR A 93 -3.09 -3.86 24.38
C TYR A 93 -3.89 -5.14 24.10
N THR A 94 -4.65 -5.17 23.00
CA THR A 94 -5.47 -6.35 22.66
C THR A 94 -4.66 -7.48 22.03
N SER A 95 -3.53 -7.15 21.39
CA SER A 95 -2.67 -8.10 20.65
C SER A 95 -3.44 -8.99 19.66
N GLN A 96 -4.55 -8.47 19.11
CA GLN A 96 -5.47 -9.17 18.22
C GLN A 96 -5.71 -8.40 16.93
N GLY A 97 -6.20 -9.08 15.90
CA GLY A 97 -6.60 -8.44 14.64
C GLY A 97 -7.80 -7.52 14.81
N SER A 98 -8.02 -6.63 13.83
CA SER A 98 -9.05 -5.56 13.89
C SER A 98 -10.45 -6.07 14.25
N ILE A 99 -10.92 -7.18 13.64
CA ILE A 99 -12.24 -7.77 13.93
C ILE A 99 -12.36 -8.26 15.38
N THR A 100 -11.38 -9.05 15.84
CA THR A 100 -11.43 -9.64 17.19
C THR A 100 -11.20 -8.58 18.28
N CYS A 101 -10.40 -7.55 17.98
CA CYS A 101 -10.18 -6.40 18.85
C CYS A 101 -11.49 -5.69 19.20
N TRP A 102 -12.28 -5.29 18.20
CA TRP A 102 -13.57 -4.62 18.42
C TRP A 102 -14.58 -5.51 19.15
N ARG A 103 -14.62 -6.81 18.83
CA ARG A 103 -15.49 -7.77 19.52
C ARG A 103 -15.16 -7.93 21.01
N LYS A 104 -13.89 -7.80 21.40
CA LYS A 104 -13.48 -7.88 22.81
C LYS A 104 -13.78 -6.60 23.60
N ILE A 105 -13.67 -5.43 22.97
CA ILE A 105 -13.91 -4.15 23.64
C ILE A 105 -15.42 -3.91 23.77
N CYS A 106 -16.14 -3.98 22.66
CA CYS A 106 -17.56 -3.68 22.58
C CYS A 106 -18.17 -4.50 21.43
N PRO A 107 -18.88 -5.60 21.70
CA PRO A 107 -19.40 -6.49 20.66
C PRO A 107 -20.37 -5.80 19.69
N ILE A 108 -21.04 -4.72 20.13
CA ILE A 108 -21.90 -3.88 19.27
C ILE A 108 -21.13 -3.20 18.12
N PHE A 109 -19.86 -2.86 18.34
CA PHE A 109 -18.98 -2.25 17.34
C PHE A 109 -18.22 -3.31 16.51
N GLY A 110 -18.62 -4.58 16.57
CA GLY A 110 -18.01 -5.64 15.76
C GLY A 110 -18.04 -5.35 14.24
N GLY A 111 -19.06 -4.63 13.77
CA GLY A 111 -19.17 -4.19 12.37
C GLY A 111 -18.02 -3.28 11.90
N LEU A 112 -17.42 -2.51 12.82
CA LEU A 112 -16.29 -1.62 12.50
C LEU A 112 -15.05 -2.41 12.04
N GLY A 113 -14.83 -3.59 12.62
CA GLY A 113 -13.75 -4.48 12.20
C GLY A 113 -13.97 -5.11 10.82
N TYR A 114 -15.22 -5.41 10.45
CA TYR A 114 -15.53 -5.88 9.10
C TYR A 114 -15.43 -4.76 8.07
N GLY A 115 -15.93 -3.56 8.41
CA GLY A 115 -15.81 -2.38 7.56
C GLY A 115 -14.35 -2.03 7.26
N SER A 116 -13.47 -2.06 8.26
CA SER A 116 -12.04 -1.81 8.04
C SER A 116 -11.40 -2.84 7.11
N GLN A 117 -11.76 -4.11 7.21
CA GLN A 117 -11.26 -5.15 6.29
C GLN A 117 -11.73 -4.92 4.85
N VAL A 118 -13.00 -4.56 4.64
CA VAL A 118 -13.52 -4.26 3.29
C VAL A 118 -12.76 -3.09 2.66
N VAL A 119 -12.53 -2.02 3.42
CA VAL A 119 -11.74 -0.86 2.95
C VAL A 119 -10.30 -1.27 2.58
N VAL A 120 -9.67 -2.13 3.38
CA VAL A 120 -8.32 -2.64 3.09
C VAL A 120 -8.29 -3.49 1.81
N VAL A 121 -9.31 -4.32 1.57
CA VAL A 121 -9.40 -5.15 0.35
C VAL A 121 -9.55 -4.25 -0.89
N TYR A 122 -10.47 -3.28 -0.87
CA TYR A 122 -10.62 -2.33 -1.98
C TYR A 122 -9.36 -1.51 -2.22
N SER A 123 -8.72 -1.04 -1.15
CA SER A 123 -7.45 -0.32 -1.25
C SER A 123 -6.37 -1.20 -1.88
N SER A 124 -6.25 -2.46 -1.47
CA SER A 124 -5.27 -3.40 -2.02
C SER A 124 -5.44 -3.61 -3.52
N ILE A 125 -6.69 -3.76 -3.99
CA ILE A 125 -7.02 -3.92 -5.42
C ILE A 125 -6.64 -2.66 -6.21
N TYR A 126 -6.88 -1.48 -5.66
CA TYR A 126 -6.53 -0.22 -6.31
C TYR A 126 -5.01 0.00 -6.37
N TYR A 127 -4.30 -0.21 -5.26
CA TYR A 127 -2.86 0.05 -5.18
C TYR A 127 -2.03 -0.94 -6.01
N ILE A 128 -2.46 -2.21 -6.14
CA ILE A 128 -1.73 -3.17 -6.98
C ILE A 128 -1.77 -2.79 -8.47
N ILE A 129 -2.84 -2.14 -8.93
CA ILE A 129 -2.95 -1.62 -10.30
C ILE A 129 -1.96 -0.47 -10.52
N ILE A 130 -1.84 0.45 -9.56
CA ILE A 130 -0.84 1.53 -9.65
C ILE A 130 0.57 0.96 -9.68
N LEU A 131 0.86 -0.06 -8.87
CA LEU A 131 2.15 -0.73 -8.88
C LEU A 131 2.46 -1.36 -10.25
N ALA A 132 1.45 -1.95 -10.91
CA ALA A 132 1.58 -2.48 -12.26
C ALA A 132 1.92 -1.39 -13.29
N TRP A 133 1.30 -0.21 -13.19
CA TRP A 133 1.67 0.95 -14.03
C TRP A 133 3.11 1.39 -13.75
N ALA A 134 3.54 1.45 -12.49
CA ALA A 134 4.92 1.79 -12.14
C ALA A 134 5.93 0.82 -12.76
N PHE A 135 5.69 -0.50 -12.69
CA PHE A 135 6.53 -1.49 -13.36
C PHE A 135 6.53 -1.34 -14.88
N PHE A 136 5.38 -1.05 -15.49
CA PHE A 136 5.29 -0.82 -16.93
C PHE A 136 6.16 0.37 -17.36
N TYR A 137 6.09 1.48 -16.62
CA TYR A 137 6.95 2.65 -16.85
C TYR A 137 8.43 2.36 -16.57
N LEU A 138 8.73 1.59 -15.52
CA LEU A 138 10.09 1.17 -15.20
C LEU A 138 10.71 0.39 -16.36
N PHE A 139 10.03 -0.63 -16.88
CA PHE A 139 10.54 -1.40 -18.02
C PHE A 139 10.64 -0.57 -19.30
N SER A 140 9.67 0.32 -19.53
CA SER A 140 9.69 1.24 -20.67
C SER A 140 10.84 2.27 -20.59
N SER A 141 11.30 2.61 -19.39
CA SER A 141 12.42 3.54 -19.17
C SER A 141 13.80 2.94 -19.47
N LEU A 142 13.89 1.61 -19.64
CA LEU A 142 15.15 0.93 -19.98
C LEU A 142 15.51 1.03 -21.47
N SER A 143 14.61 1.60 -22.29
CA SER A 143 14.88 1.87 -23.70
C SER A 143 15.78 3.10 -23.88
N SER A 144 16.59 3.12 -24.95
CA SER A 144 17.54 4.21 -25.21
C SER A 144 16.86 5.56 -25.43
N GLU A 145 15.70 5.55 -26.09
CA GLU A 145 14.82 6.69 -26.28
C GLU A 145 13.54 6.45 -25.49
N LEU A 146 13.12 7.43 -24.70
CA LEU A 146 11.92 7.29 -23.87
C LEU A 146 10.67 7.37 -24.77
N PRO A 147 9.72 6.43 -24.66
CA PRO A 147 8.58 6.36 -25.57
C PRO A 147 7.57 7.50 -25.41
N TRP A 148 7.67 8.29 -24.33
CA TRP A 148 6.89 9.50 -24.08
C TRP A 148 7.66 10.80 -24.34
N ALA A 149 8.89 10.74 -24.84
CA ALA A 149 9.68 11.93 -25.17
C ALA A 149 9.35 12.50 -26.56
N SER A 150 9.00 11.64 -27.51
CA SER A 150 8.74 12.01 -28.91
C SER A 150 7.30 11.67 -29.35
N CYS A 151 6.85 12.34 -30.40
CA CYS A 151 5.56 12.12 -31.07
C CYS A 151 5.67 11.12 -32.24
N GLY A 152 6.85 10.58 -32.51
CA GLY A 152 7.13 9.70 -33.65
C GLY A 152 6.69 8.24 -33.49
N ASN A 153 5.71 7.94 -32.62
CA ASN A 153 5.29 6.56 -32.35
C ASN A 153 3.95 6.21 -33.02
N THR A 154 3.66 4.91 -33.12
CA THR A 154 2.45 4.40 -33.78
C THR A 154 1.13 4.77 -33.10
N TRP A 155 1.16 5.18 -31.84
CA TRP A 155 -0.01 5.58 -31.05
C TRP A 155 -0.24 7.09 -31.04
N ASN A 156 0.68 7.89 -31.57
CA ASN A 156 0.57 9.33 -31.57
C ASN A 156 -0.40 9.84 -32.65
N THR A 157 -1.03 10.99 -32.39
CA THR A 157 -1.85 11.68 -33.40
C THR A 157 -1.14 12.87 -34.01
N GLU A 158 -1.68 13.38 -35.11
CA GLU A 158 -1.23 14.64 -35.73
C GLU A 158 -1.33 15.86 -34.79
N SER A 159 -2.06 15.75 -33.67
CA SER A 159 -2.18 16.80 -32.65
C SER A 159 -1.07 16.80 -31.59
N CYS A 160 -0.17 15.81 -31.64
CA CYS A 160 0.95 15.68 -30.71
C CYS A 160 2.04 16.72 -30.99
N VAL A 161 2.46 17.45 -29.95
CA VAL A 161 3.51 18.47 -30.06
C VAL A 161 4.66 18.20 -29.09
N GLU A 162 5.88 18.11 -29.62
CA GLU A 162 7.09 17.96 -28.82
C GLU A 162 7.55 19.32 -28.24
N TYR A 163 7.85 19.37 -26.95
CA TYR A 163 8.35 20.58 -26.29
C TYR A 163 9.80 20.92 -26.64
N SER A 164 10.60 19.92 -27.04
CA SER A 164 12.04 20.03 -27.22
C SER A 164 12.44 20.71 -28.54
N GLN A 165 11.64 20.57 -29.61
CA GLN A 165 11.91 21.20 -30.91
C GLN A 165 11.44 22.67 -31.00
N LYS A 166 11.44 23.41 -29.90
CA LYS A 166 11.26 24.87 -29.93
C LYS A 166 12.54 25.54 -30.44
N ASN A 167 12.74 25.54 -31.75
CA ASN A 167 13.50 26.63 -32.36
C ASN A 167 12.71 27.92 -32.11
N LEU A 168 13.29 28.82 -31.29
CA LEU A 168 12.74 30.09 -30.81
C LEU A 168 12.41 31.13 -31.92
N SER A 169 12.27 30.72 -33.17
CA SER A 169 12.24 31.60 -34.35
C SER A 169 10.92 31.57 -35.13
N GLY A 170 9.94 30.75 -34.73
CA GLY A 170 8.64 30.64 -35.42
C GLY A 170 7.48 31.17 -34.59
N ASN A 171 6.62 31.98 -35.21
CA ASN A 171 5.34 32.40 -34.63
C ASN A 171 4.36 31.20 -34.64
N TRP A 172 4.45 30.33 -33.62
CA TRP A 172 3.60 29.15 -33.52
C TRP A 172 2.36 29.45 -32.67
N THR A 173 1.19 29.49 -33.32
CA THR A 173 -0.09 29.42 -32.61
C THR A 173 -0.33 27.99 -32.17
N PHE A 174 -0.29 27.73 -30.86
CA PHE A 174 -0.71 26.45 -30.30
C PHE A 174 -2.19 26.24 -30.67
N SER A 175 -2.49 25.21 -31.45
CA SER A 175 -3.87 24.79 -31.69
C SER A 175 -4.49 24.48 -30.33
N GLY A 176 -5.72 24.95 -30.07
CA GLY A 176 -6.42 24.70 -28.80
C GLY A 176 -6.58 23.20 -28.47
N ASN A 177 -6.36 22.33 -29.46
CA ASN A 177 -6.47 20.87 -29.36
C ASN A 177 -5.12 20.14 -29.26
N ALA A 178 -3.99 20.84 -29.18
CA ALA A 178 -2.68 20.19 -29.16
C ALA A 178 -2.44 19.41 -27.85
N THR A 179 -1.88 18.22 -27.98
CA THR A 179 -1.63 17.26 -26.90
C THR A 179 -0.13 17.04 -26.69
N SER A 180 0.27 16.68 -25.47
CA SER A 180 1.66 16.33 -25.18
C SER A 180 1.93 14.85 -25.46
N PRO A 181 3.17 14.48 -25.87
CA PRO A 181 3.53 13.08 -26.10
C PRO A 181 3.34 12.21 -24.86
N LEU A 182 3.59 12.76 -23.67
CA LEU A 182 3.30 12.09 -22.39
C LEU A 182 1.82 11.77 -22.19
N LYS A 183 0.93 12.73 -22.51
CA LYS A 183 -0.51 12.53 -22.36
C LYS A 183 -1.01 11.47 -23.34
N GLU A 184 -0.57 11.53 -24.60
CA GLU A 184 -0.95 10.52 -25.60
C GLU A 184 -0.40 9.13 -25.27
N PHE A 185 0.83 9.05 -24.77
CA PHE A 185 1.39 7.79 -24.29
C PHE A 185 0.53 7.19 -23.17
N TRP A 186 0.14 7.98 -22.18
CA TRP A 186 -0.71 7.51 -21.08
C TRP A 186 -2.10 7.09 -21.56
N GLU A 187 -2.79 7.93 -22.33
CA GLU A 187 -4.18 7.71 -22.71
C GLU A 187 -4.34 6.62 -23.79
N ARG A 188 -3.44 6.56 -24.78
CA ARG A 188 -3.58 5.68 -25.95
C ARG A 188 -2.74 4.41 -25.84
N GLN A 189 -1.52 4.50 -25.31
CA GLN A 189 -0.61 3.36 -25.26
C GLN A 189 -0.70 2.59 -23.95
N VAL A 190 -0.70 3.27 -22.80
CA VAL A 190 -0.81 2.62 -21.49
C VAL A 190 -2.26 2.19 -21.25
N LEU A 191 -3.18 3.15 -21.14
CA LEU A 191 -4.56 2.88 -20.74
C LEU A 191 -5.45 2.40 -21.89
N ASN A 192 -5.18 2.85 -23.13
CA ASN A 192 -6.05 2.66 -24.28
C ASN A 192 -7.52 3.02 -23.96
N ILE A 193 -7.72 4.27 -23.54
CA ILE A 193 -9.01 4.78 -23.08
C ILE A 193 -10.02 4.78 -24.25
N THR A 194 -11.14 4.11 -24.05
CA THR A 194 -12.30 4.14 -24.94
C THR A 194 -13.17 5.38 -24.67
N GLY A 195 -13.99 5.79 -25.64
CA GLY A 195 -14.82 7.00 -25.51
C GLY A 195 -15.92 6.89 -24.45
N ASN A 196 -16.31 5.67 -24.06
CA ASN A 196 -17.43 5.40 -23.17
C ASN A 196 -17.04 4.48 -22.01
N VAL A 197 -17.54 4.76 -20.80
CA VAL A 197 -17.32 3.93 -19.60
C VAL A 197 -17.94 2.53 -19.73
N HIS A 198 -19.00 2.39 -20.55
CA HIS A 198 -19.69 1.12 -20.79
C HIS A 198 -18.95 0.20 -21.77
N GLU A 199 -18.01 0.75 -22.55
CA GLU A 199 -17.21 0.00 -23.52
C GLU A 199 -15.86 -0.33 -22.89
N LEU A 200 -15.82 -1.45 -22.17
CA LEU A 200 -14.57 -2.01 -21.67
C LEU A 200 -13.81 -2.56 -22.89
N GLY A 201 -12.77 -1.84 -23.33
CA GLY A 201 -11.92 -2.21 -24.47
C GLY A 201 -11.16 -3.53 -24.27
N THR A 202 -10.17 -3.78 -25.11
CA THR A 202 -9.36 -5.01 -25.03
C THR A 202 -8.35 -4.96 -23.88
N VAL A 203 -8.12 -6.11 -23.24
CA VAL A 203 -7.11 -6.23 -22.17
C VAL A 203 -5.71 -6.11 -22.77
N ARG A 204 -4.93 -5.14 -22.29
CA ARG A 204 -3.54 -4.93 -22.69
C ARG A 204 -2.65 -5.98 -21.99
N TRP A 205 -2.19 -6.97 -22.75
CA TRP A 205 -1.41 -8.09 -22.21
C TRP A 205 -0.12 -7.67 -21.50
N GLN A 206 0.54 -6.60 -21.95
CA GLN A 206 1.74 -6.07 -21.29
C GLN A 206 1.45 -5.60 -19.86
N LEU A 207 0.32 -4.92 -19.66
CA LEU A 207 -0.13 -4.50 -18.34
C LEU A 207 -0.59 -5.68 -17.49
N ALA A 208 -1.25 -6.67 -18.09
CA ALA A 208 -1.62 -7.91 -17.39
C ALA A 208 -0.39 -8.67 -16.86
N LEU A 209 0.70 -8.71 -17.63
CA LEU A 209 1.97 -9.29 -17.19
C LEU A 209 2.62 -8.49 -16.05
N CYS A 210 2.61 -7.15 -16.14
CA CYS A 210 3.11 -6.30 -15.05
C CYS A 210 2.27 -6.44 -13.77
N LEU A 211 0.96 -6.63 -13.91
CA LEU A 211 0.05 -6.89 -12.80
C LEU A 211 0.33 -8.26 -12.16
N LEU A 212 0.52 -9.31 -12.97
CA LEU A 212 0.90 -10.63 -12.48
C LEU A 212 2.22 -10.58 -11.73
N LEU A 213 3.23 -9.88 -12.27
CA LEU A 213 4.52 -9.67 -11.61
C LEU A 213 4.35 -8.97 -10.26
N SER A 214 3.53 -7.92 -10.19
CA SER A 214 3.23 -7.20 -8.95
C SER A 214 2.65 -8.12 -7.88
N TRP A 215 1.68 -8.97 -8.25
CA TRP A 215 1.10 -9.96 -7.35
C TRP A 215 2.13 -10.99 -6.86
N ILE A 216 2.98 -11.50 -7.75
CA ILE A 216 4.03 -12.46 -7.40
C ILE A 216 5.00 -11.83 -6.38
N ILE A 217 5.46 -10.60 -6.62
CA ILE A 217 6.36 -9.88 -5.71
C ILE A 217 5.68 -9.66 -4.35
N CYS A 218 4.46 -9.10 -4.33
CA CYS A 218 3.72 -8.88 -3.09
C CYS A 218 3.50 -10.17 -2.30
N PHE A 219 3.18 -11.27 -2.99
CA PHE A 219 3.01 -12.57 -2.37
C PHE A 219 4.29 -13.05 -1.70
N PHE A 220 5.45 -12.95 -2.37
CA PHE A 220 6.73 -13.30 -1.74
C PHE A 220 7.10 -12.39 -0.56
N CYS A 221 6.78 -11.10 -0.62
CA CYS A 221 7.00 -10.18 0.49
C CYS A 221 6.19 -10.55 1.74
N VAL A 222 4.99 -11.14 1.56
CA VAL A 222 4.04 -11.43 2.66
C VAL A 222 4.04 -12.90 3.09
N TRP A 223 4.46 -13.85 2.25
CA TRP A 223 4.31 -15.31 2.49
C TRP A 223 4.75 -15.73 3.90
N LYS A 224 5.94 -15.29 4.33
CA LYS A 224 6.53 -15.67 5.64
C LYS A 224 6.09 -14.75 6.80
N GLY A 225 5.08 -13.91 6.59
CA GLY A 225 4.52 -12.97 7.56
C GLY A 225 5.52 -11.90 8.00
N VAL A 226 5.35 -11.42 9.23
CA VAL A 226 6.11 -10.29 9.81
C VAL A 226 7.63 -10.45 9.78
N LYS A 227 8.14 -11.69 9.79
CA LYS A 227 9.59 -11.98 9.73
C LYS A 227 10.20 -11.69 8.36
N SER A 228 9.42 -11.84 7.29
CA SER A 228 9.84 -11.50 5.92
C SER A 228 9.55 -10.04 5.62
N THR A 229 8.34 -9.59 5.95
CA THR A 229 7.92 -8.21 5.73
C THR A 229 8.86 -7.21 6.42
N GLY A 230 9.30 -7.46 7.67
CA GLY A 230 10.24 -6.56 8.36
C GLY A 230 11.57 -6.36 7.62
N LYS A 231 12.10 -7.40 6.97
CA LYS A 231 13.34 -7.31 6.19
C LYS A 231 13.14 -6.56 4.88
N VAL A 232 12.02 -6.81 4.19
CA VAL A 232 11.69 -6.11 2.95
C VAL A 232 11.47 -4.62 3.22
N VAL A 233 10.74 -4.31 4.29
CA VAL A 233 10.47 -2.93 4.73
C VAL A 233 11.74 -2.15 5.01
N TYR A 234 12.78 -2.79 5.58
CA TYR A 234 14.06 -2.13 5.80
C TYR A 234 14.63 -1.55 4.50
N PHE A 235 14.51 -2.28 3.40
CA PHE A 235 14.93 -1.81 2.07
C PHE A 235 13.94 -0.79 1.48
N THR A 236 12.64 -1.08 1.50
CA THR A 236 11.64 -0.20 0.85
C THR A 236 11.38 1.11 1.60
N ALA A 237 11.65 1.17 2.90
CA ALA A 237 11.51 2.41 3.69
C ALA A 237 12.76 3.30 3.59
N THR A 238 13.94 2.72 3.32
CA THR A 238 15.19 3.48 3.17
C THR A 238 15.39 3.98 1.74
N PHE A 239 14.93 3.22 0.75
CA PHE A 239 14.77 3.66 -0.63
C PHE A 239 13.29 3.99 -0.87
N PRO A 240 12.85 5.23 -0.55
CA PRO A 240 11.47 5.62 -0.80
C PRO A 240 11.15 5.43 -2.29
N THR A 241 10.00 4.80 -2.53
CA THR A 241 9.42 4.51 -3.84
C THR A 241 8.94 5.78 -4.53
#